data_AF-A0A2M7RLZ7-F1
#
_entry.id   AF-A0A2M7RLZ7-F1
#
_cell.length_a   1.000
_cell.length_b   1.000
_cell.length_c   1.000
_cell.angle_alpha   90.00
_cell.angle_beta   90.00
_cell.angle_gamma   90.00
#
_symmetry.space_group_name_H-M   'P 1'
#
loop_
_entity.id
_entity.type
_entity.pdbx_description
1 polymer ?
#
loop_
_entity_poly.entity_id
_entity_poly.type
_entity_poly.pdbx_seq_one_letter_code
_entity_poly.pdbx_strand_id
1 'polypeptide(L)'
;EKHHSYKDLPLRVAEIGLVHRHELSGVLSGLFRARAFHQDDAHIFMTPDQIENEILEVLRLTERIYETFGLGFHLELSTRPQKSIGTDSQWEITTKGLQSALNTYGRDYKTNKGDGA
;
A
#
# COMPACT_ATOMS: atom_id res chain seq x y z
N GLU A 1 29.27 5.14 -1.94
CA GLU A 1 27.80 5.19 -1.81
C GLU A 1 27.24 6.14 -2.85
N LYS A 2 26.06 5.87 -3.40
CA LYS A 2 25.41 6.75 -4.38
C LYS A 2 24.49 7.70 -3.59
N HIS A 3 24.71 9.01 -3.70
CA HIS A 3 23.84 9.99 -3.06
C HIS A 3 22.53 10.14 -3.84
N HIS A 4 21.42 10.27 -3.13
CA HIS A 4 20.09 10.54 -3.71
C HIS A 4 19.73 12.01 -3.54
N SER A 5 19.19 12.62 -4.61
CA SER A 5 18.63 13.97 -4.63
C SER A 5 17.11 13.90 -4.65
N TYR A 6 16.42 14.99 -4.27
CA TYR A 6 14.97 15.13 -4.48
C TYR A 6 14.59 15.00 -5.96
N LYS A 7 15.52 15.28 -6.88
CA LYS A 7 15.35 15.12 -8.33
C LYS A 7 15.25 13.66 -8.77
N ASP A 8 15.72 12.73 -7.95
CA ASP A 8 15.66 11.29 -8.23
C ASP A 8 14.33 10.69 -7.76
N LEU A 9 13.48 11.48 -7.10
CA LEU A 9 12.16 11.04 -6.64
C LEU A 9 11.10 11.24 -7.73
N PRO A 10 10.13 10.32 -7.86
CA PRO A 10 9.91 9.16 -7.00
C PRO A 10 10.83 7.97 -7.36
N LEU A 11 11.51 7.43 -6.35
CA LEU A 11 12.37 6.25 -6.48
C LEU A 11 11.55 5.00 -6.14
N ARG A 12 11.47 4.05 -7.08
CA ARG A 12 10.69 2.81 -6.92
C ARG A 12 11.63 1.62 -6.87
N VAL A 13 11.54 0.83 -5.81
CA VAL A 13 12.34 -0.38 -5.60
C VAL A 13 11.39 -1.55 -5.39
N ALA A 14 11.59 -2.64 -6.12
CA ALA A 14 10.74 -3.83 -6.03
C ALA A 14 11.59 -5.09 -5.87
N GLU A 15 11.05 -6.07 -5.15
CA GLU A 15 11.69 -7.34 -4.88
C GLU A 15 10.62 -8.46 -4.86
N ILE A 16 10.96 -9.62 -5.44
CA ILE A 16 10.20 -10.85 -5.19
C ILE A 16 10.82 -11.55 -3.98
N GLY A 17 10.43 -11.11 -2.79
CA GLY A 17 11.06 -11.50 -1.53
C GLY A 17 10.40 -12.73 -0.90
N LEU A 18 11.21 -13.69 -0.42
CA LEU A 18 10.74 -14.79 0.42
C LEU A 18 10.56 -14.32 1.86
N VAL A 19 9.30 -14.20 2.30
CA VAL A 19 8.97 -13.78 3.66
C VAL A 19 8.52 -14.96 4.52
N HIS A 20 8.80 -14.88 5.81
CA HIS A 20 8.38 -15.88 6.80
C HIS A 20 7.51 -15.24 7.88
N ARG A 21 6.35 -15.83 8.16
CA ARG A 21 5.47 -15.43 9.27
C ARG A 21 5.18 -16.64 10.15
N HIS A 22 5.38 -16.50 11.45
CA HIS A 22 5.14 -17.58 12.42
C HIS A 22 3.64 -17.67 12.76
N GLU A 23 2.85 -18.04 11.76
CA GLU A 23 1.41 -18.26 11.86
C GLU A 23 1.10 -19.50 12.72
N LEU A 24 0.03 -19.40 13.52
CA LEU A 24 -0.47 -20.50 14.34
C LEU A 24 -0.80 -21.70 13.43
N SER A 25 -0.42 -22.91 13.85
CA SER A 25 -0.62 -24.11 13.02
C SER A 25 -2.09 -24.37 12.68
N GLY A 26 -3.01 -24.03 13.59
CA GLY A 26 -4.45 -24.23 13.42
C GLY A 26 -5.14 -23.28 12.43
N VAL A 27 -4.46 -22.26 11.91
CA VAL A 27 -5.06 -21.30 10.94
C VAL A 27 -4.47 -21.44 9.54
N LEU A 28 -3.52 -22.35 9.32
CA LEU A 28 -2.95 -22.60 7.99
C LEU A 28 -4.01 -23.19 7.06
N SER A 29 -4.06 -22.71 5.82
CA SER A 29 -5.07 -23.14 4.84
C SER A 29 -4.54 -23.06 3.42
N GLY A 30 -4.24 -24.23 2.83
CA GLY A 30 -3.76 -24.37 1.46
C GLY A 30 -2.65 -23.37 1.12
N LEU A 31 -2.85 -22.61 0.03
CA LEU A 31 -1.99 -21.50 -0.36
C LEU A 31 -2.50 -20.13 0.13
N PHE A 32 -3.72 -20.07 0.69
CA PHE A 32 -4.31 -18.83 1.19
C PHE A 32 -3.65 -18.35 2.49
N ARG A 33 -3.12 -19.26 3.32
CA ARG A 33 -2.37 -18.91 4.54
C ARG A 33 -1.22 -19.87 4.78
N ALA A 34 0.00 -19.39 4.55
CA ALA A 34 1.24 -20.16 4.65
C ALA A 34 2.25 -19.46 5.59
N ARG A 35 3.24 -20.23 6.08
CA ARG A 35 4.33 -19.69 6.92
C ARG A 35 5.46 -19.07 6.12
N ALA A 36 5.61 -19.45 4.86
CA ALA A 36 6.60 -18.93 3.93
C ALA A 36 5.95 -18.72 2.58
N PHE A 37 6.14 -17.54 1.99
CA PHE A 37 5.57 -17.18 0.70
C PHE A 37 6.42 -16.09 0.03
N HIS A 38 6.32 -15.98 -1.29
CA HIS A 38 6.94 -14.87 -2.03
C HIS A 38 5.95 -13.73 -2.14
N GLN A 39 6.38 -12.52 -1.83
CA GLN A 39 5.62 -11.30 -2.08
C GLN A 39 6.28 -10.54 -3.23
N ASP A 40 5.46 -10.03 -4.14
CA ASP A 40 5.81 -9.01 -5.11
C ASP A 40 5.88 -7.62 -4.45
N ASP A 41 6.78 -7.51 -3.47
CA ASP A 41 6.87 -6.35 -2.60
C ASP A 41 7.57 -5.16 -3.29
N ALA A 42 7.12 -3.96 -2.97
CA ALA A 42 7.65 -2.74 -3.55
C ALA A 42 7.58 -1.56 -2.58
N HIS A 43 8.63 -0.75 -2.60
CA HIS A 43 8.75 0.46 -1.81
C HIS A 43 8.97 1.67 -2.72
N ILE A 44 8.16 2.70 -2.52
CA ILE A 44 8.23 3.97 -3.25
C ILE A 44 8.70 5.06 -2.29
N PHE A 45 9.85 5.65 -2.57
CA PHE A 45 10.35 6.82 -1.88
C PHE A 45 9.96 8.05 -2.69
N MET A 46 9.24 8.97 -2.06
CA MET A 46 8.64 10.12 -2.75
C MET A 46 8.48 11.31 -1.82
N THR A 47 8.25 12.48 -2.39
CA THR A 47 7.90 13.69 -1.64
C THR A 47 6.40 13.72 -1.31
N PRO A 48 5.95 14.50 -0.30
CA PRO A 48 4.53 14.55 0.08
C PRO A 48 3.58 14.98 -1.05
N ASP A 49 4.04 15.85 -1.95
CA ASP A 49 3.28 16.32 -3.11
C ASP A 49 3.08 15.23 -4.19
N GLN A 50 3.89 14.17 -4.15
CA GLN A 50 3.82 13.04 -5.10
C GLN A 50 2.85 11.94 -4.65
N ILE A 51 2.38 11.95 -3.39
CA ILE A 51 1.56 10.89 -2.79
C ILE A 51 0.33 10.58 -3.66
N GLU A 52 -0.44 11.59 -4.06
CA GLU A 52 -1.68 11.38 -4.80
C GLU A 52 -1.44 10.64 -6.12
N ASN A 53 -0.45 11.10 -6.90
CA ASN A 53 -0.15 10.54 -8.21
C ASN A 53 0.41 9.11 -8.11
N GLU A 54 1.30 8.84 -7.15
CA GLU A 54 1.84 7.48 -6.99
C GLU A 54 0.78 6.48 -6.56
N ILE A 55 -0.15 6.88 -5.69
CA ILE A 55 -1.26 6.00 -5.28
C ILE A 55 -2.20 5.72 -6.47
N LEU A 56 -2.50 6.72 -7.30
CA LEU A 56 -3.30 6.53 -8.52
C LEU A 56 -2.66 5.52 -9.48
N GLU A 57 -1.34 5.61 -9.70
CA GLU A 57 -0.63 4.67 -10.58
C GLU A 57 -0.63 3.25 -10.02
N VAL A 58 -0.49 3.09 -8.69
CA VAL A 58 -0.60 1.77 -8.03
C VAL A 58 -2.00 1.18 -8.17
N LEU A 59 -3.05 2.01 -8.02
CA LEU A 59 -4.44 1.58 -8.21
C LEU A 59 -4.70 1.13 -9.66
N ARG A 60 -4.20 1.87 -10.65
CA ARG A 60 -4.29 1.49 -12.08
C ARG A 60 -3.54 0.20 -12.39
N LEU A 61 -2.37 0.00 -11.79
CA LEU A 61 -1.63 -1.26 -11.92
C LEU A 61 -2.43 -2.43 -11.34
N THR A 62 -3.01 -2.24 -10.16
CA THR A 62 -3.86 -3.23 -9.49
C THR A 62 -5.06 -3.59 -10.35
N GLU A 63 -5.76 -2.58 -10.89
CA GLU A 63 -6.90 -2.76 -11.79
C GLU A 63 -6.53 -3.60 -13.01
N ARG A 64 -5.44 -3.25 -13.71
CA ARG A 64 -4.97 -4.01 -14.87
C ARG A 64 -4.69 -5.47 -14.53
N ILE A 65 -4.07 -5.75 -13.39
CA ILE A 65 -3.77 -7.12 -12.94
C ILE A 65 -5.07 -7.87 -12.70
N TYR A 66 -5.99 -7.32 -11.91
CA TYR A 66 -7.24 -7.99 -11.55
C TYR A 66 -8.14 -8.23 -12.76
N GLU A 67 -8.27 -7.25 -13.65
CA GLU A 67 -9.02 -7.38 -14.90
C GLU A 67 -8.48 -8.50 -15.81
N THR A 68 -7.16 -8.65 -15.88
CA THR A 68 -6.52 -9.72 -16.66
C THR A 68 -6.97 -11.11 -16.21
N PHE A 69 -7.28 -11.28 -14.91
CA PHE A 69 -7.77 -12.53 -14.34
C PHE A 69 -9.30 -12.58 -14.18
N GLY A 70 -10.02 -11.54 -14.63
CA GLY A 70 -11.48 -11.45 -14.47
C GLY A 70 -11.94 -11.30 -13.01
N LEU A 71 -11.09 -10.73 -12.15
CA LEU A 71 -11.36 -10.56 -10.72
C LEU A 71 -11.80 -9.13 -10.42
N GLY A 72 -12.70 -8.97 -9.44
CA GLY A 72 -13.10 -7.69 -8.87
C GLY A 72 -12.40 -7.42 -7.53
N PHE A 73 -12.41 -6.16 -7.11
CA PHE A 73 -11.93 -5.73 -5.79
C PHE A 73 -12.74 -4.54 -5.29
N HIS A 74 -12.73 -4.32 -3.98
CA HIS A 74 -13.27 -3.14 -3.31
C HIS A 74 -12.16 -2.40 -2.59
N LEU A 75 -12.35 -1.11 -2.35
CA LEU A 75 -11.34 -0.25 -1.73
C LEU A 75 -11.68 0.02 -0.26
N GLU A 76 -10.64 0.00 0.58
CA GLU A 76 -10.74 0.36 1.99
C GLU A 76 -9.65 1.36 2.37
N LEU A 77 -10.03 2.46 3.02
CA LEU A 77 -9.13 3.46 3.56
C LEU A 77 -8.94 3.20 5.06
N SER A 78 -7.80 2.60 5.42
CA SER A 78 -7.43 2.35 6.82
C SER A 78 -6.78 3.58 7.46
N THR A 79 -7.38 4.11 8.53
CA THR A 79 -6.87 5.32 9.21
C THR A 79 -5.95 4.98 10.38
N ARG A 80 -5.19 6.00 10.84
CA ARG A 80 -4.21 5.91 11.94
C ARG A 80 -4.67 5.05 13.13
N PRO A 81 -3.88 4.04 13.56
CA PRO A 81 -4.14 3.26 14.76
C PRO A 81 -3.77 4.02 16.04
N GLN A 82 -4.22 3.54 17.21
CA GLN A 82 -3.83 4.13 18.50
C GLN A 82 -2.32 4.06 18.76
N LYS A 83 -1.67 2.98 18.30
CA LYS A 83 -0.23 2.77 18.41
C LYS A 83 0.40 3.04 17.04
N SER A 84 0.90 4.25 16.84
CA SER A 84 1.48 4.71 15.57
C SER A 84 2.82 5.42 15.78
N ILE A 85 3.70 5.38 14.79
CA ILE A 85 4.89 6.22 14.73
C ILE A 85 4.59 7.46 13.85
N GLY A 86 5.28 8.57 14.10
CA GLY A 86 5.11 9.82 13.34
C GLY A 86 4.26 10.88 14.06
N THR A 87 4.29 12.10 13.53
CA THR A 87 3.54 13.23 14.10
C THR A 87 2.12 13.29 13.55
N ASP A 88 1.25 14.00 14.25
CA ASP A 88 -0.15 14.20 13.83
C ASP A 88 -0.23 14.89 12.45
N SER A 89 0.64 15.87 12.21
CA SER A 89 0.72 16.57 10.92
C SER A 89 1.14 15.64 9.77
N GLN A 90 2.09 14.73 10.01
CA GLN A 90 2.49 13.74 9.00
C GLN A 90 1.31 12.82 8.65
N TRP A 91 0.59 12.34 9.65
CA TRP A 91 -0.59 11.51 9.46
C TRP A 91 -1.71 12.24 8.71
N GLU A 92 -1.93 13.53 9.01
CA GLU A 92 -2.91 14.35 8.31
C GLU A 92 -2.57 14.50 6.82
N ILE A 93 -1.31 14.83 6.51
CA ILE A 93 -0.82 14.96 5.12
C ILE A 93 -1.02 13.66 4.36
N THR A 94 -0.57 12.52 4.92
CA THR A 94 -0.65 11.22 4.25
C THR A 94 -2.09 10.75 4.07
N THR A 95 -2.93 10.88 5.11
CA THR A 95 -4.35 10.48 5.04
C THR A 95 -5.10 11.32 4.01
N LYS A 96 -4.82 12.62 3.96
CA LYS A 96 -5.41 13.51 2.95
C LYS A 96 -4.95 13.15 1.54
N GLY A 97 -3.67 12.84 1.34
CA GLY A 97 -3.14 12.37 0.05
C GLY A 97 -3.81 11.09 -0.44
N LEU A 98 -4.00 10.10 0.45
CA LEU A 98 -4.73 8.88 0.15
C LEU A 98 -6.20 9.16 -0.21
N GLN A 99 -6.86 10.03 0.56
CA GLN A 99 -8.25 10.38 0.29
C GLN A 99 -8.41 11.12 -1.04
N SER A 100 -7.51 12.05 -1.37
CA SER A 100 -7.49 12.71 -2.67
C SER A 100 -7.31 11.70 -3.80
N ALA A 101 -6.36 10.78 -3.69
CA ALA A 101 -6.13 9.75 -4.70
C ALA A 101 -7.37 8.87 -4.91
N LEU A 102 -8.03 8.43 -3.83
CA LEU A 102 -9.26 7.63 -3.92
C LEU A 102 -10.41 8.42 -4.59
N ASN A 103 -10.57 9.69 -4.24
CA ASN A 103 -11.56 10.57 -4.86
C ASN A 103 -11.28 10.76 -6.37
N THR A 104 -10.02 10.98 -6.74
CA THR A 104 -9.58 11.14 -8.14
C THR A 104 -9.71 9.82 -8.92
N TYR A 105 -9.53 8.67 -8.26
CA TYR A 105 -9.73 7.35 -8.86
C TYR A 105 -11.20 7.08 -9.20
N GLY A 106 -12.13 7.71 -8.47
CA GLY A 106 -13.56 7.72 -8.81
C GLY A 106 -14.30 6.41 -8.50
N ARG A 107 -13.73 5.55 -7.64
CA ARG A 107 -14.41 4.34 -7.14
C ARG A 107 -14.80 4.49 -5.68
N ASP A 108 -15.91 3.89 -5.31
CA ASP A 108 -16.37 3.86 -3.91
C ASP A 108 -15.37 3.13 -3.02
N TYR A 109 -15.13 3.67 -1.83
CA TYR A 109 -14.28 3.07 -0.81
C TYR A 109 -14.95 3.14 0.57
N LYS A 110 -14.58 2.22 1.45
CA LYS A 110 -15.02 2.20 2.86
C LYS A 110 -13.90 2.69 3.78
N THR A 111 -14.23 3.45 4.80
CA THR A 111 -13.23 3.84 5.81
C THR A 111 -13.16 2.79 6.91
N ASN A 112 -12.00 2.17 7.10
CA ASN A 112 -11.73 1.24 8.20
C ASN A 112 -10.92 1.96 9.29
N LYS A 113 -11.59 2.32 10.39
CA LYS A 113 -11.00 3.20 11.41
C LYS A 113 -10.04 2.44 12.33
N GLY A 114 -8.78 2.86 12.36
CA GLY A 114 -7.79 2.39 13.33
C GLY A 114 -7.04 1.12 12.92
N ASP A 115 -7.26 0.64 11.70
CA ASP A 115 -6.63 -0.55 11.12
C ASP A 115 -5.45 -0.20 10.19
N GLY A 116 -4.96 1.04 10.24
CA GLY A 116 -3.73 1.44 9.56
C GLY A 116 -2.53 0.74 10.18
N ALA A 117 -1.51 0.47 9.36
CA ALA A 117 -0.22 -0.02 9.82
C ALA A 117 0.59 1.03 10.59
#